data_AF-A0A1B6IVK2-F1
#
_entry.id   AF-A0A1B6IVK2-F1
#
_cell.length_a   1.000
_cell.length_b   1.000
_cell.length_c   1.000
_cell.angle_alpha   90.00
_cell.angle_beta   90.00
_cell.angle_gamma   90.00
#
_symmetry.space_group_name_H-M   'P 1'
#
loop_
_entity.id
_entity.type
_entity.pdbx_description
1 polymer ?
#
loop_
_entity_poly.entity_id
_entity_poly.type
_entity_poly.pdbx_seq_one_letter_code
_entity_poly.pdbx_strand_id
1 'polypeptide(L)'
;FNQIPEDSSVSKEHCIAMVQSKVLKQLSILEQRKFDDEDIVEDVNFLNEKLQASVQDLSSFDEYATEVKSGRLEWSPVHRSAQFWRENAPRLNEKNYELLRILIHLLENNRDALVLSVASFDIGEYVRHYPRGKHVIEQLGGKQLVMQLLSHEDPNVRYEALLAVQKLMVHNWEYLGRQLEKEQSTTTGGKPAVAGKA
;
A
#
# COMPACT_ATOMS: atom_id res chain seq x y z
N PHE A 1 26.32 25.10 19.71
CA PHE A 1 25.17 24.17 19.72
C PHE A 1 24.74 23.78 18.31
N ASN A 2 25.66 23.64 17.35
CA ASN A 2 25.35 23.15 16.01
C ASN A 2 26.20 21.90 15.76
N GLN A 3 25.60 20.74 15.99
CA GLN A 3 26.01 19.52 15.29
C GLN A 3 24.77 19.09 14.50
N ILE A 4 24.71 19.55 13.26
CA ILE A 4 23.88 18.89 12.24
C ILE A 4 24.44 17.46 12.18
N PRO A 5 23.64 16.40 12.38
CA PRO A 5 24.16 15.05 12.35
C PRO A 5 24.81 14.79 10.99
N GLU A 6 26.15 14.64 10.95
CA GLU A 6 26.88 14.32 9.73
C GLU A 6 26.63 12.87 9.25
N ASP A 7 25.95 12.07 10.07
CA ASP A 7 25.62 10.69 9.73
C ASP A 7 24.30 10.62 8.94
N SER A 8 24.44 10.35 7.63
CA SER A 8 23.31 10.19 6.71
C SER A 8 22.32 9.10 7.18
N SER A 9 22.76 8.11 7.95
CA SER A 9 21.88 7.06 8.49
C SER A 9 20.95 7.60 9.60
N VAL A 10 21.50 8.38 10.54
CA VAL A 10 20.76 9.00 11.64
C VAL A 10 19.75 10.02 11.12
N SER A 11 20.15 10.81 10.12
CA SER A 11 19.22 11.74 9.46
C SER A 11 18.05 10.99 8.80
N LYS A 12 18.31 9.84 8.16
CA LYS A 12 17.29 9.01 7.53
C LYS A 12 16.31 8.45 8.58
N GLU A 13 16.82 7.93 9.70
CA GLU A 13 16.00 7.44 10.82
C GLU A 13 15.10 8.54 11.40
N HIS A 14 15.63 9.74 11.62
CA HIS A 14 14.84 10.87 12.10
C HIS A 14 13.77 11.30 11.10
N CYS A 15 14.10 11.35 9.80
CA CYS A 15 13.11 11.61 8.76
C CYS A 15 11.98 10.56 8.77
N ILE A 16 12.31 9.27 8.89
CA ILE A 16 11.31 8.19 9.01
C ILE A 16 10.39 8.44 10.21
N ALA A 17 10.97 8.71 11.39
CA ALA A 17 10.20 8.92 12.62
C ALA A 17 9.25 10.13 12.50
N MET A 18 9.71 11.23 11.89
CA MET A 18 8.90 12.43 11.64
C MET A 18 7.75 12.15 10.65
N VAL A 19 8.03 11.42 9.56
CA VAL A 19 7.02 11.03 8.56
C VAL A 19 5.95 10.14 9.19
N GLN A 20 6.36 9.12 9.96
CA GLN A 20 5.46 8.22 10.66
C GLN A 20 4.58 8.96 11.68
N SER A 21 5.15 9.96 12.37
CA SER A 21 4.46 10.82 13.34
C SER A 21 3.57 11.90 12.71
N LYS A 22 3.35 11.86 11.39
CA LYS A 22 2.47 12.77 10.64
C LYS A 22 2.93 14.23 10.65
N VAL A 23 4.22 14.48 10.81
CA VAL A 23 4.78 15.84 10.80
C VAL A 23 4.48 16.58 9.49
N LEU A 24 4.52 15.91 8.33
CA LEU A 24 4.16 16.50 7.03
C LEU A 24 2.73 17.06 7.00
N LYS A 25 1.76 16.37 7.63
CA LYS A 25 0.39 16.88 7.74
C LYS A 25 0.35 18.14 8.58
N GLN A 26 1.13 18.19 9.66
CA GLN A 26 1.20 19.35 10.54
C GLN A 26 1.89 20.53 9.85
N LEU A 27 2.95 20.30 9.08
CA LEU A 27 3.62 21.33 8.27
C LEU A 27 2.67 21.94 7.24
N SER A 28 1.86 21.14 6.55
CA SER A 28 0.84 21.67 5.63
C SER A 28 -0.22 22.53 6.32
N ILE A 29 -0.57 22.24 7.59
CA ILE A 29 -1.44 23.09 8.39
C ILE A 29 -0.74 24.40 8.78
N LEU A 30 0.56 24.35 9.08
CA LEU A 30 1.36 25.53 9.41
C LEU A 30 1.51 26.44 8.20
N GLU A 31 1.74 25.91 6.99
CA GLU A 31 1.81 26.70 5.75
C GLU A 31 0.53 27.50 5.45
N GLN A 32 -0.63 27.03 5.90
CA GLN A 32 -1.90 27.74 5.73
C GLN A 32 -2.06 28.92 6.70
N ARG A 33 -1.22 29.02 7.73
CA ARG A 33 -1.24 30.12 8.69
C ARG A 33 -0.33 31.24 8.22
N LYS A 34 -0.72 32.48 8.54
CA LYS A 34 0.15 33.63 8.37
C LYS A 34 1.04 33.77 9.61
N PHE A 35 2.35 33.76 9.38
CA PHE A 35 3.35 34.11 10.38
C PHE A 35 4.00 35.42 9.93
N ASP A 36 4.13 36.37 10.85
CA ASP A 36 4.84 37.63 10.62
C ASP A 36 6.36 37.45 10.79
N ASP A 37 6.78 36.33 11.38
CA ASP A 37 8.17 35.94 11.60
C ASP A 37 8.70 35.17 10.37
N GLU A 38 9.65 35.79 9.66
CA GLU A 38 10.24 35.23 8.45
C GLU A 38 11.03 33.94 8.73
N ASP A 39 11.68 33.83 9.89
CA ASP A 39 12.46 32.64 10.28
C ASP A 39 11.54 31.41 10.38
N ILE A 40 10.33 31.59 10.93
CA ILE A 40 9.34 30.50 11.04
C ILE A 40 8.89 30.05 9.65
N VAL A 41 8.66 30.99 8.72
CA VAL A 41 8.25 30.66 7.36
C VAL A 41 9.36 29.90 6.63
N GLU A 42 10.61 30.33 6.77
CA GLU A 42 11.78 29.66 6.19
C GLU A 42 11.97 28.26 6.77
N ASP A 43 11.89 28.08 8.09
CA ASP A 43 12.03 26.78 8.75
C ASP A 43 10.93 25.79 8.36
N VAL A 44 9.68 26.25 8.26
CA VAL A 44 8.55 25.40 7.82
C VAL A 44 8.76 24.95 6.38
N ASN A 45 9.16 25.86 5.48
CA ASN A 45 9.44 25.53 4.09
C ASN A 45 10.62 24.55 3.97
N PHE A 46 11.71 24.79 4.72
CA PHE A 46 12.88 23.93 4.75
C PHE A 46 12.52 22.51 5.21
N LEU A 47 11.79 22.38 6.32
CA LEU A 47 11.35 21.08 6.83
C LEU A 47 10.42 20.38 5.84
N ASN A 48 9.52 21.12 5.18
CA ASN A 48 8.61 20.52 4.21
C ASN A 48 9.37 19.99 3.00
N GLU A 49 10.30 20.76 2.43
CA GLU A 49 11.14 20.32 1.30
C GLU A 49 11.97 19.08 1.69
N LYS A 50 12.67 19.13 2.83
CA LYS A 50 13.53 18.02 3.26
C LYS A 50 12.76 16.74 3.59
N LEU A 51 11.61 16.86 4.26
CA LEU A 51 10.79 15.70 4.58
C LEU A 51 10.09 15.14 3.33
N GLN A 52 9.65 15.97 2.39
CA GLN A 52 9.08 15.48 1.12
C GLN A 52 10.13 14.74 0.28
N ALA A 53 11.33 15.31 0.12
CA ALA A 53 12.44 14.63 -0.56
C ALA A 53 12.79 13.31 0.12
N SER A 54 12.87 13.31 1.45
CA SER A 54 13.13 12.08 2.23
C SER A 54 12.02 11.05 2.03
N VAL A 55 10.74 11.45 1.98
CA VAL A 55 9.63 10.53 1.69
C VAL A 55 9.78 9.91 0.31
N GLN A 56 10.19 10.68 -0.70
CA GLN A 56 10.39 10.17 -2.05
C GLN A 56 11.47 9.08 -2.07
N ASP A 57 12.59 9.32 -1.39
CA ASP A 57 13.70 8.35 -1.29
C ASP A 57 13.29 7.11 -0.47
N LEU A 58 12.63 7.31 0.67
CA LEU A 58 12.09 6.26 1.55
C LEU A 58 10.89 5.50 0.99
N SER A 59 10.36 5.94 -0.15
CA SER A 59 9.29 5.25 -0.90
C SER A 59 9.78 4.76 -2.26
N SER A 60 11.10 4.64 -2.46
CA SER A 60 11.64 4.08 -3.69
C SER A 60 11.38 2.57 -3.79
N PHE A 61 11.21 2.07 -5.02
CA PHE A 61 11.06 0.64 -5.25
C PHE A 61 12.31 -0.17 -4.88
N ASP A 62 13.50 0.44 -4.98
CA ASP A 62 14.75 -0.22 -4.64
C ASP A 62 14.88 -0.46 -3.13
N GLU A 63 14.38 0.47 -2.30
CA GLU A 63 14.25 0.26 -0.85
C GLU A 63 13.32 -0.92 -0.56
N TYR A 64 12.11 -0.92 -1.14
CA TYR A 64 11.16 -2.04 -1.00
C TYR A 64 11.77 -3.39 -1.41
N ALA A 65 12.43 -3.44 -2.57
CA ALA A 65 13.07 -4.66 -3.05
C ALA A 65 14.18 -5.12 -2.10
N THR A 66 14.91 -4.19 -1.49
CA THR A 66 15.96 -4.48 -0.50
C THR A 66 15.38 -5.02 0.80
N GLU A 67 14.34 -4.39 1.35
CA GLU A 67 13.63 -4.88 2.55
C GLU A 67 13.12 -6.31 2.33
N VAL A 68 12.37 -6.55 1.23
CA VAL A 68 11.83 -7.87 0.89
C VAL A 68 12.94 -8.91 0.73
N LYS A 69 14.01 -8.61 -0.02
CA LYS A 69 15.11 -9.55 -0.24
C LYS A 69 15.90 -9.87 1.02
N SER A 70 15.98 -8.92 1.94
CA SER A 70 16.63 -9.14 3.24
C SER A 70 15.80 -9.99 4.19
N GLY A 71 14.49 -10.11 3.94
CA GLY A 71 13.52 -10.77 4.83
C GLY A 71 13.22 -10.00 6.12
N ARG A 72 13.76 -8.79 6.27
CA ARG A 72 13.53 -7.89 7.42
C ARG A 72 12.55 -6.81 7.00
N LEU A 73 11.26 -7.17 7.03
CA LEU A 73 10.18 -6.25 6.70
C LEU A 73 9.80 -5.41 7.92
N GLU A 74 9.65 -4.11 7.71
CA GLU A 74 9.14 -3.19 8.72
C GLU A 74 8.05 -2.29 8.16
N TRP A 75 7.31 -1.63 9.05
CA TRP A 75 6.27 -0.70 8.64
C TRP A 75 6.88 0.63 8.17
N SER A 76 7.28 0.69 6.90
CA SER A 76 7.87 1.87 6.26
C SER A 76 6.94 2.47 5.16
N PRO A 77 7.27 3.65 4.60
CA PRO A 77 6.46 4.27 3.55
C PRO A 77 6.25 3.42 2.30
N VAL A 78 7.22 2.57 1.91
CA VAL A 78 7.07 1.64 0.77
C VAL A 78 5.94 0.64 1.00
N HIS A 79 5.70 0.22 2.24
CA HIS A 79 4.60 -0.69 2.55
C HIS A 79 3.28 0.08 2.66
N ARG A 80 3.26 1.27 3.29
CA ARG A 80 2.00 1.95 3.63
C ARG A 80 1.43 2.89 2.55
N SER A 81 2.24 3.32 1.58
CA SER A 81 1.84 4.36 0.62
C SER A 81 0.97 3.80 -0.50
N ALA A 82 -0.27 4.27 -0.61
CA ALA A 82 -1.15 3.92 -1.73
C ALA A 82 -0.60 4.40 -3.09
N GLN A 83 0.16 5.51 -3.10
CA GLN A 83 0.82 6.00 -4.30
C GLN A 83 1.93 5.03 -4.74
N PHE A 84 2.74 4.55 -3.80
CA PHE A 84 3.77 3.55 -4.08
C PHE A 84 3.18 2.33 -4.77
N TRP A 85 2.10 1.76 -4.21
CA TRP A 85 1.48 0.56 -4.75
C TRP A 85 0.84 0.78 -6.13
N ARG A 86 0.22 1.95 -6.34
CA ARG A 86 -0.34 2.30 -7.65
C ARG A 86 0.74 2.33 -8.75
N GLU A 87 1.91 2.85 -8.44
CA GLU A 87 3.02 3.00 -9.38
C GLU A 87 3.83 1.71 -9.55
N ASN A 88 4.07 0.98 -8.46
CA ASN A 88 5.08 -0.08 -8.43
C ASN A 88 4.50 -1.51 -8.36
N ALA A 89 3.21 -1.72 -8.09
CA ALA A 89 2.63 -3.07 -8.07
C ALA A 89 2.94 -3.90 -9.33
N PRO A 90 2.90 -3.36 -10.57
CA PRO A 90 3.25 -4.13 -11.76
C PRO A 90 4.71 -4.61 -11.77
N ARG A 91 5.64 -3.89 -11.13
CA ARG A 91 7.07 -4.21 -11.09
C ARG A 91 7.38 -5.44 -10.25
N LEU A 92 6.49 -5.85 -9.33
CA LEU A 92 6.63 -7.09 -8.57
C LEU A 92 6.55 -8.35 -9.46
N ASN A 93 6.13 -8.21 -10.72
CA ASN A 93 6.12 -9.29 -11.72
C ASN A 93 7.48 -9.48 -12.42
N GLU A 94 8.41 -8.55 -12.26
CA GLU A 94 9.74 -8.63 -12.85
C GLU A 94 10.53 -9.84 -12.32
N LYS A 95 11.57 -10.23 -13.06
CA LYS A 95 12.48 -11.33 -12.69
C LYS A 95 11.73 -12.61 -12.32
N ASN A 96 10.67 -12.93 -13.07
CA ASN A 96 9.82 -14.09 -12.84
C ASN A 96 9.20 -14.07 -11.44
N TYR A 97 8.58 -12.95 -11.06
CA TYR A 97 7.88 -12.78 -9.78
C TYR A 97 8.80 -12.97 -8.56
N GLU A 98 10.08 -12.56 -8.66
CA GLU A 98 11.10 -12.77 -7.61
C GLU A 98 10.62 -12.26 -6.25
N LEU A 99 10.18 -11.00 -6.17
CA LEU A 99 9.75 -10.39 -4.91
C LEU A 99 8.49 -11.04 -4.33
N LEU A 100 7.52 -11.40 -5.19
CA LEU A 100 6.32 -12.11 -4.74
C LEU A 100 6.65 -13.49 -4.18
N ARG A 101 7.57 -14.23 -4.82
CA ARG A 101 8.02 -15.52 -4.31
C ARG A 101 8.73 -15.40 -2.97
N ILE A 102 9.50 -14.34 -2.76
CA ILE A 102 10.13 -14.07 -1.46
C ILE A 102 9.08 -13.76 -0.41
N LEU A 103 8.11 -12.89 -0.69
CA LEU A 103 6.99 -12.63 0.23
C LEU A 103 6.24 -13.92 0.61
N ILE A 104 5.91 -14.76 -0.38
CA ILE A 104 5.24 -16.05 -0.18
C ILE A 104 6.12 -16.98 0.68
N HIS A 105 7.43 -17.03 0.42
CA HIS A 105 8.37 -17.80 1.22
C HIS A 105 8.43 -17.31 2.68
N LEU A 106 8.37 -16.00 2.92
CA LEU A 106 8.30 -15.41 4.26
C LEU A 106 7.02 -15.81 4.99
N LEU A 107 5.86 -15.83 4.31
CA LEU A 107 4.59 -16.27 4.91
C LEU A 107 4.65 -17.72 5.42
N GLU A 108 5.37 -18.60 4.72
CA GLU A 108 5.48 -20.01 5.07
C GLU A 108 6.53 -20.27 6.17
N ASN A 109 7.69 -19.60 6.07
CA ASN A 109 8.89 -19.99 6.82
C ASN A 109 9.29 -19.02 7.93
N ASN A 110 8.71 -17.81 7.99
CA ASN A 110 8.99 -16.86 9.06
C ASN A 110 8.11 -17.12 10.30
N ARG A 111 8.54 -16.61 11.45
CA ARG A 111 7.86 -16.71 12.76
C ARG A 111 7.68 -15.35 13.43
N ASP A 112 8.33 -14.31 12.92
CA ASP A 112 8.17 -12.94 13.39
C ASP A 112 6.80 -12.41 12.96
N ALA A 113 5.98 -12.08 13.95
CA ALA A 113 4.63 -11.55 13.74
C ALA A 113 4.62 -10.25 12.93
N LEU A 114 5.64 -9.39 13.08
CA LEU A 114 5.75 -8.16 12.30
C LEU A 114 5.95 -8.48 10.82
N VAL A 115 6.92 -9.34 10.51
CA VAL A 115 7.23 -9.73 9.12
C VAL A 115 6.04 -10.42 8.47
N LEU A 116 5.37 -11.33 9.18
CA LEU A 116 4.17 -12.00 8.66
C LEU A 116 3.01 -11.02 8.43
N SER A 117 2.86 -10.01 9.29
CA SER A 117 1.83 -8.97 9.14
C SER A 117 2.10 -8.12 7.90
N VAL A 118 3.34 -7.61 7.74
CA VAL A 118 3.72 -6.78 6.58
C VAL A 118 3.63 -7.58 5.29
N ALA A 119 4.14 -8.82 5.26
CA ALA A 119 4.07 -9.67 4.07
C ALA A 119 2.62 -9.97 3.68
N SER A 120 1.73 -10.25 4.65
CA SER A 120 0.30 -10.48 4.38
C SER A 120 -0.34 -9.22 3.79
N PHE A 121 -0.05 -8.07 4.38
CA PHE A 121 -0.55 -6.77 3.92
C PHE A 121 -0.11 -6.50 2.47
N ASP A 122 1.18 -6.67 2.16
CA ASP A 122 1.77 -6.42 0.84
C ASP A 122 1.14 -7.30 -0.25
N ILE A 123 0.90 -8.58 0.05
CA ILE A 123 0.17 -9.48 -0.87
C ILE A 123 -1.22 -8.92 -1.17
N GLY A 124 -1.91 -8.42 -0.14
CA GLY A 124 -3.20 -7.76 -0.30
C GLY A 124 -3.12 -6.49 -1.15
N GLU A 125 -2.13 -5.63 -0.92
CA GLU A 125 -1.95 -4.39 -1.69
C GLU A 125 -1.58 -4.64 -3.14
N TYR A 126 -0.71 -5.61 -3.42
CA TYR A 126 -0.41 -6.05 -4.77
C TYR A 126 -1.68 -6.49 -5.50
N VAL A 127 -2.52 -7.33 -4.86
CA VAL A 127 -3.79 -7.79 -5.45
C VAL A 127 -4.76 -6.63 -5.70
N ARG A 128 -4.82 -5.66 -4.79
CA ARG A 128 -5.67 -4.47 -4.91
C ARG A 128 -5.24 -3.57 -6.08
N HIS A 129 -3.94 -3.42 -6.30
CA HIS A 129 -3.38 -2.47 -7.26
C HIS A 129 -2.99 -3.11 -8.60
N TYR A 130 -2.93 -4.43 -8.71
CA TYR A 130 -2.67 -5.14 -9.94
C TYR A 130 -3.88 -5.99 -10.37
N PRO A 131 -4.59 -5.67 -11.47
CA PRO A 131 -5.82 -6.35 -11.86
C PRO A 131 -5.74 -7.88 -12.00
N ARG A 132 -4.57 -8.41 -12.41
CA ARG A 132 -4.32 -9.86 -12.52
C ARG A 132 -3.68 -10.46 -11.27
N GLY A 133 -3.48 -9.66 -10.22
CA GLY A 133 -2.73 -10.03 -9.03
C GLY A 133 -3.32 -11.24 -8.31
N LYS A 134 -4.66 -11.33 -8.23
CA LYS A 134 -5.35 -12.51 -7.67
C LYS A 134 -4.86 -13.81 -8.33
N HIS A 135 -4.87 -13.85 -9.66
CA HIS A 135 -4.47 -15.05 -10.40
C HIS A 135 -2.99 -15.38 -10.18
N VAL A 136 -2.12 -14.36 -10.15
CA VAL A 136 -0.68 -14.54 -9.89
C VAL A 136 -0.45 -15.11 -8.49
N ILE A 137 -1.08 -14.54 -7.45
CA ILE A 137 -0.94 -15.03 -6.07
C ILE A 137 -1.50 -16.44 -5.90
N GLU A 138 -2.60 -16.76 -6.59
CA GLU A 138 -3.15 -18.13 -6.61
C GLU A 138 -2.18 -19.13 -7.27
N GLN A 139 -1.58 -18.78 -8.41
CA GLN A 139 -0.61 -19.62 -9.11
C GLN A 139 0.68 -19.85 -8.31
N LEU A 140 1.13 -18.84 -7.56
CA LEU A 140 2.31 -18.94 -6.73
C LEU A 140 2.04 -19.61 -5.36
N GLY A 141 0.79 -20.02 -5.09
CA GLY A 141 0.40 -20.68 -3.83
C GLY A 141 0.17 -19.75 -2.64
N GLY A 142 0.36 -18.44 -2.81
CA GLY A 142 0.26 -17.47 -1.72
C GLY A 142 -1.13 -17.38 -1.07
N LYS A 143 -2.20 -17.62 -1.84
CA LYS A 143 -3.58 -17.61 -1.30
C LYS A 143 -3.76 -18.60 -0.15
N GLN A 144 -3.23 -19.81 -0.27
CA GLN A 144 -3.37 -20.84 0.76
C GLN A 144 -2.60 -20.44 2.03
N LEU A 145 -1.39 -19.89 1.87
CA LEU A 145 -0.57 -19.44 3.00
C LEU A 145 -1.22 -18.28 3.77
N VAL A 146 -1.72 -17.26 3.08
CA VAL A 146 -2.43 -16.15 3.75
C VAL A 146 -3.69 -16.66 4.46
N MET A 147 -4.41 -17.62 3.88
CA MET A 147 -5.57 -18.23 4.54
C MET A 147 -5.19 -19.03 5.80
N GLN A 148 -4.04 -19.70 5.82
CA GLN A 148 -3.55 -20.41 7.01
C GLN A 148 -3.25 -19.43 8.16
N LEU A 149 -2.78 -18.21 7.85
CA LEU A 149 -2.49 -17.18 8.84
C LEU A 149 -3.74 -16.59 9.52
N LEU A 150 -4.96 -16.88 9.03
CA LEU A 150 -6.20 -16.47 9.71
C LEU A 150 -6.34 -17.09 11.10
N SER A 151 -5.68 -18.23 11.35
CA SER A 151 -5.64 -18.90 12.66
C SER A 151 -4.31 -18.68 13.41
N HIS A 152 -3.49 -17.71 12.99
CA HIS A 152 -2.24 -17.39 13.68
C HIS A 152 -2.50 -16.94 15.13
N GLU A 153 -1.56 -17.15 16.05
CA GLU A 153 -1.72 -16.79 17.47
C GLU A 153 -1.75 -15.27 17.70
N ASP A 154 -0.91 -14.55 16.96
CA ASP A 154 -0.82 -13.09 17.01
C ASP A 154 -2.04 -12.42 16.35
N PRO A 155 -2.74 -11.49 17.03
CA PRO A 155 -3.92 -10.82 16.49
C PRO A 155 -3.63 -9.90 15.31
N ASN A 156 -2.45 -9.28 15.22
CA ASN A 156 -2.10 -8.40 14.11
C ASN A 156 -1.88 -9.21 12.83
N VAL A 157 -1.22 -10.37 12.94
CA VAL A 157 -1.07 -11.30 11.81
C VAL A 157 -2.43 -11.74 11.28
N ARG A 158 -3.34 -12.17 12.18
CA ARG A 158 -4.71 -12.55 11.78
C ARG A 158 -5.45 -11.40 11.11
N TYR A 159 -5.30 -10.19 11.63
CA TYR A 159 -5.95 -8.99 11.10
C TYR A 159 -5.48 -8.70 9.67
N GLU A 160 -4.16 -8.65 9.43
CA GLU A 160 -3.62 -8.37 8.10
C GLU A 160 -3.89 -9.50 7.11
N ALA A 161 -3.80 -10.76 7.55
CA ALA A 161 -4.18 -11.91 6.74
C ALA A 161 -5.67 -11.85 6.33
N LEU A 162 -6.56 -11.45 7.24
CA LEU A 162 -7.99 -11.29 6.94
C LEU A 162 -8.21 -10.23 5.87
N LEU A 163 -7.59 -9.05 5.99
CA LEU A 163 -7.70 -7.99 4.99
C LEU A 163 -7.16 -8.43 3.63
N ALA A 164 -6.03 -9.15 3.61
CA ALA A 164 -5.46 -9.69 2.38
C ALA A 164 -6.38 -10.72 1.72
N VAL A 165 -6.97 -11.64 2.50
CA VAL A 165 -7.97 -12.60 2.00
C VAL A 165 -9.20 -11.88 1.45
N GLN A 166 -9.71 -10.86 2.14
CA GLN A 166 -10.83 -10.06 1.64
C GLN A 166 -10.50 -9.48 0.25
N LYS A 167 -9.33 -8.86 0.08
CA LYS A 167 -8.87 -8.32 -1.22
C LYS A 167 -8.75 -9.41 -2.30
N LEU A 168 -8.29 -10.61 -1.94
CA LEU A 168 -8.21 -11.77 -2.84
C LEU A 168 -9.59 -12.33 -3.24
N MET A 169 -10.56 -12.28 -2.34
CA MET A 169 -11.88 -12.88 -2.54
C MET A 169 -12.84 -11.96 -3.30
N VAL A 170 -12.61 -10.65 -3.28
CA VAL A 170 -13.40 -9.69 -4.06
C VAL A 170 -13.20 -9.97 -5.55
N HIS A 171 -14.29 -10.33 -6.22
CA HIS A 171 -14.35 -10.33 -7.67
C HIS A 171 -14.65 -8.90 -8.14
N ASN A 172 -13.66 -8.30 -8.82
CA ASN A 172 -13.71 -7.07 -9.62
C ASN A 172 -14.93 -6.15 -9.33
N TRP A 173 -14.79 -5.20 -8.39
CA TRP A 173 -15.84 -4.20 -8.10
C TRP A 173 -16.25 -3.42 -9.36
N GLU A 174 -15.33 -3.23 -10.31
CA GLU A 174 -15.63 -2.65 -11.64
C GLU A 174 -16.52 -3.54 -12.52
N TYR A 175 -16.48 -4.86 -12.35
CA TYR A 175 -17.38 -5.78 -13.05
C TYR A 175 -18.76 -5.77 -12.43
N LEU A 176 -18.83 -5.73 -11.09
CA LEU A 176 -20.09 -5.63 -10.37
C LEU A 176 -20.78 -4.29 -10.65
N GLY A 177 -20.04 -3.18 -10.62
CA GLY A 177 -20.55 -1.85 -10.97
C GLY A 177 -21.07 -1.80 -12.41
N ARG A 178 -20.31 -2.31 -13.38
CA ARG A 178 -20.74 -2.38 -14.77
C ARG A 178 -21.92 -3.33 -15.00
N GLN A 179 -22.05 -4.42 -14.25
CA GLN A 179 -23.25 -5.28 -14.28
C GLN A 179 -24.48 -4.56 -13.74
N LEU A 180 -24.35 -3.88 -12.60
CA LEU A 180 -25.44 -3.11 -11.99
C LEU A 180 -25.93 -1.97 -12.91
N GLU A 181 -25.02 -1.27 -13.57
CA GLU A 181 -25.36 -0.24 -14.58
C GLU A 181 -26.08 -0.83 -15.82
N LYS A 182 -25.64 -2.02 -16.26
CA LYS A 182 -26.22 -2.72 -17.41
C LYS A 182 -27.62 -3.30 -17.11
N GLU A 183 -27.88 -3.69 -15.86
CA GLU A 183 -29.20 -4.17 -15.40
C GLU A 183 -30.21 -3.01 -15.19
N GLN A 184 -29.75 -1.83 -14.79
CA GLN A 184 -30.60 -0.64 -14.67
C GLN A 184 -31.04 -0.08 -16.04
N SER A 185 -30.18 -0.18 -17.06
CA SER A 185 -30.47 0.29 -18.42
C SER A 185 -31.41 -0.64 -19.21
N THR A 186 -31.39 -1.96 -18.94
CA THR A 186 -32.34 -2.91 -19.57
C THR A 186 -33.75 -2.82 -18.98
N THR A 187 -33.88 -2.43 -17.71
CA THR A 187 -35.18 -2.33 -17.01
C THR A 187 -35.96 -1.07 -17.43
N THR A 188 -35.29 -0.02 -17.90
CA THR A 188 -35.92 1.26 -18.27
C THR A 188 -36.27 1.39 -19.76
N GLY A 189 -35.80 0.48 -20.62
CA GLY A 189 -35.95 0.57 -22.08
C GLY A 189 -37.17 -0.16 -22.70
N GLY A 190 -37.94 -0.93 -21.94
CA GLY A 190 -39.05 -1.73 -22.45
C GLY A 190 -40.44 -1.09 -22.29
N LYS A 191 -40.80 -0.08 -23.08
CA LYS A 191 -42.23 0.29 -23.26
C LYS A 191 -42.87 -0.63 -24.29
N PRO A 192 -44.00 -1.31 -24.01
CA PRO A 192 -44.69 -2.08 -25.03
C PRO A 192 -45.42 -1.13 -25.98
N ALA A 193 -45.20 -1.30 -27.28
CA ALA A 193 -45.99 -0.64 -28.32
C ALA A 193 -47.43 -1.17 -28.27
N VAL A 194 -48.37 -0.33 -27.85
CA VAL A 194 -49.81 -0.64 -27.92
C VAL A 194 -50.27 -0.46 -29.36
N ALA A 195 -50.51 -1.57 -30.04
CA ALA A 195 -51.14 -1.60 -31.36
C ALA A 195 -52.66 -1.33 -31.20
N GLY A 196 -53.09 -0.12 -31.54
CA GLY A 196 -54.50 0.22 -31.69
C GLY A 196 -54.99 -0.10 -33.10
N LYS A 197 -55.83 -1.13 -33.23
CA LYS A 197 -56.75 -1.32 -34.36
C LYS A 197 -58.14 -0.83 -33.93
N ALA A 198 -58.67 0.17 -34.62
CA ALA A 198 -60.07 0.36 -35.05
C ALA A 198 -60.22 1.82 -35.51
#